data_AF-X0WQ26-F1
#
_entry.id   AF-X0WQ26-F1
#
_cell.length_a   1.000
_cell.length_b   1.000
_cell.length_c   1.000
_cell.angle_alpha   90.00
_cell.angle_beta   90.00
_cell.angle_gamma   90.00
#
_symmetry.space_group_name_H-M   'P 1'
#
loop_
_entity.id
_entity.type
_entity.pdbx_description
1 polymer ?
#
loop_
_entity_poly.entity_id
_entity_poly.type
_entity_poly.pdbx_seq_one_letter_code
_entity_poly.pdbx_strand_id
1 'polypeptide(L)'
;AWCASRLGGLSSVIAKYKFLTGSTEFDELIAKERTPYMRFRLHGDLGSLVSALRSNAEALRFNFEGYTSEVRYTDRVLRFPALFGKNGMLSEPVETIRSPNPSLLYSTVTGDPGSADYFPLNAVRWLTPPRNIAALVTESTSSQFTAELFNFGEEKRSMSAEFYLLDPGKYTLTIAAGKARGQKLLARQSGPARRLAGSLPDRDEFVVQDRSPWDSAIRRPQVDLRRTRVFFELPPRKLCVLHVCGR
;
A
#
# COMPACT_ATOMS: atom_id res chain seq x y z
N ALA A 1 -26.29 -7.41 10.55
CA ALA A 1 -25.13 -6.97 11.37
C ALA A 1 -24.47 -8.12 12.14
N TRP A 2 -25.11 -8.73 13.15
CA TRP A 2 -24.45 -9.72 14.04
C TRP A 2 -23.81 -10.92 13.30
N CYS A 3 -24.51 -11.52 12.34
CA CYS A 3 -23.97 -12.66 11.58
C CYS A 3 -22.68 -12.30 10.82
N ALA A 4 -22.61 -11.11 10.22
CA ALA A 4 -21.40 -10.61 9.54
C ALA A 4 -20.20 -10.58 10.49
N SER A 5 -20.38 -10.07 11.71
CA SER A 5 -19.32 -10.02 12.74
C SER A 5 -18.89 -11.37 13.29
N ARG A 6 -19.70 -12.42 13.07
CA ARG A 6 -19.36 -13.80 13.43
C ARG A 6 -18.69 -14.58 12.30
N LEU A 7 -18.82 -14.13 11.05
CA LEU A 7 -18.34 -14.85 9.87
C LEU A 7 -16.87 -14.59 9.53
N GLY A 8 -16.26 -13.52 10.05
CA GLY A 8 -14.81 -13.26 9.95
C GLY A 8 -14.33 -12.91 8.53
N GLY A 9 -13.95 -11.65 8.31
CA GLY A 9 -13.41 -11.20 7.02
C GLY A 9 -14.45 -10.68 6.03
N LEU A 10 -15.76 -10.73 6.33
CA LEU A 10 -16.76 -10.03 5.51
C LEU A 10 -16.49 -8.51 5.46
N SER A 11 -16.00 -7.93 6.56
CA SER A 11 -15.59 -6.53 6.65
C SER A 11 -14.47 -6.14 5.67
N SER A 12 -13.56 -7.06 5.32
CA SER A 12 -12.52 -6.78 4.31
C SER A 12 -13.09 -6.79 2.89
N VAL A 13 -13.98 -7.74 2.57
CA VAL A 13 -14.72 -7.79 1.28
C VAL A 13 -15.60 -6.55 1.11
N ILE A 14 -16.31 -6.14 2.16
CA ILE A 14 -17.17 -4.96 2.15
C ILE A 14 -16.34 -3.67 2.01
N ALA A 15 -15.17 -3.58 2.67
CA ALA A 15 -14.26 -2.46 2.44
C ALA A 15 -13.80 -2.40 0.98
N LYS A 16 -13.39 -3.54 0.39
CA LYS A 16 -13.04 -3.64 -1.04
C LYS A 16 -14.18 -3.19 -1.95
N TYR A 17 -15.41 -3.62 -1.68
CA TYR A 17 -16.60 -3.18 -2.40
C TYR A 17 -16.83 -1.66 -2.31
N LYS A 18 -16.71 -1.07 -1.11
CA LYS A 18 -16.80 0.39 -0.91
C LYS A 18 -15.76 1.16 -1.73
N PHE A 19 -14.49 0.73 -1.71
CA PHE A 19 -13.42 1.43 -2.44
C PHE A 19 -13.57 1.32 -3.97
N LEU A 20 -14.20 0.27 -4.49
CA LEU A 20 -14.48 0.15 -5.93
C LEU A 20 -15.72 0.91 -6.39
N THR A 21 -16.75 1.01 -5.55
CA THR A 21 -18.08 1.51 -5.98
C THR A 21 -18.45 2.88 -5.41
N GLY A 22 -17.73 3.34 -4.38
CA GLY A 22 -18.11 4.51 -3.59
C GLY A 22 -19.31 4.27 -2.65
N SER A 23 -19.91 3.07 -2.64
CA SER A 23 -21.14 2.80 -1.88
C SER A 23 -20.99 3.08 -0.37
N THR A 24 -22.03 3.66 0.22
CA THR A 24 -22.14 3.97 1.65
C THR A 24 -23.04 2.99 2.42
N GLU A 25 -23.69 2.05 1.72
CA GLU A 25 -24.69 1.11 2.24
C GLU A 25 -24.23 0.35 3.50
N PHE A 26 -22.94 0.04 3.57
CA PHE A 26 -22.35 -0.76 4.65
C PHE A 26 -21.50 0.05 5.64
N ASP A 27 -21.56 1.39 5.63
CA ASP A 27 -20.66 2.23 6.42
C ASP A 27 -20.77 1.99 7.94
N GLU A 28 -21.96 1.65 8.45
CA GLU A 28 -22.15 1.23 9.85
C GLU A 28 -21.47 -0.10 10.20
N LEU A 29 -21.44 -1.05 9.25
CA LEU A 29 -20.83 -2.36 9.45
C LEU A 29 -19.31 -2.24 9.35
N ILE A 30 -18.82 -1.49 8.36
CA ILE A 30 -17.41 -1.12 8.26
C ILE A 30 -16.97 -0.43 9.55
N ALA A 31 -17.74 0.54 10.08
CA ALA A 31 -17.41 1.27 11.30
C ALA A 31 -17.12 0.39 12.52
N LYS A 32 -17.79 -0.75 12.65
CA LYS A 32 -17.63 -1.68 13.78
C LYS A 32 -16.36 -2.53 13.69
N GLU A 33 -15.84 -2.76 12.49
CA GLU A 33 -14.75 -3.73 12.22
C GLU A 33 -13.53 -3.14 11.50
N ARG A 34 -13.36 -1.81 11.52
CA ARG A 34 -12.22 -1.17 10.83
C ARG A 34 -10.88 -1.62 11.40
N THR A 35 -10.06 -2.23 10.55
CA THR A 35 -8.60 -2.35 10.76
C THR A 35 -7.98 -0.95 10.94
N PRO A 36 -6.82 -0.81 11.60
CA PRO A 36 -6.19 0.50 11.81
C PRO A 36 -5.97 1.29 10.51
N TYR A 37 -5.58 0.61 9.43
CA TYR A 37 -5.45 1.22 8.11
C TYR A 37 -6.80 1.68 7.52
N MET A 38 -7.90 0.96 7.77
CA MET A 38 -9.24 1.41 7.36
C MET A 38 -9.80 2.56 8.19
N ARG A 39 -9.41 2.69 9.46
CA ARG A 39 -9.71 3.89 10.25
C ARG A 39 -8.99 5.11 9.68
N PHE A 40 -7.70 4.94 9.36
CA PHE A 40 -6.90 5.96 8.70
C PHE A 40 -7.48 6.38 7.33
N ARG A 41 -7.71 5.44 6.41
CA ARG A 41 -8.20 5.76 5.05
C ARG A 41 -9.59 6.40 5.01
N LEU A 42 -10.48 6.05 5.95
CA LEU A 42 -11.86 6.56 5.95
C LEU A 42 -12.08 7.79 6.83
N HIS A 43 -11.25 8.02 7.87
CA HIS A 43 -11.47 9.08 8.88
C HIS A 43 -10.21 9.90 9.20
N GLY A 44 -9.07 9.62 8.58
CA GLY A 44 -7.80 10.28 8.90
C GLY A 44 -7.23 9.91 10.28
N ASP A 45 -7.70 8.81 10.90
CA ASP A 45 -7.22 8.32 12.21
C ASP A 45 -5.78 7.78 12.11
N LEU A 46 -4.84 8.71 12.07
CA LEU A 46 -3.41 8.45 12.09
C LEU A 46 -2.95 7.90 13.45
N GLY A 47 -3.65 8.23 14.54
CA GLY A 47 -3.30 7.78 15.89
C GLY A 47 -3.40 6.26 16.05
N SER A 48 -4.53 5.68 15.62
CA SER A 48 -4.72 4.22 15.62
C SER A 48 -3.71 3.52 14.70
N LEU A 49 -3.47 4.08 13.50
CA LEU A 49 -2.50 3.52 12.55
C LEU A 49 -1.06 3.53 13.10
N VAL A 50 -0.60 4.66 13.65
CA VAL A 50 0.75 4.78 14.23
C VAL A 50 0.93 3.85 15.42
N SER A 51 -0.09 3.70 16.28
CA SER A 51 -0.06 2.76 17.40
C SER A 51 0.07 1.30 16.92
N ALA A 52 -0.71 0.92 15.91
CA ALA A 52 -0.65 -0.42 15.32
C ALA A 52 0.69 -0.70 14.62
N LEU A 53 1.22 0.26 13.85
CA LEU A 53 2.54 0.14 13.22
C LEU A 53 3.67 0.06 14.25
N ARG A 54 3.58 0.80 15.36
CA ARG A 54 4.54 0.70 16.47
C ARG A 54 4.52 -0.69 17.10
N SER A 55 3.35 -1.22 17.47
CA SER A 55 3.26 -2.57 18.02
C SER A 55 3.75 -3.65 17.04
N ASN A 56 3.60 -3.42 15.73
CA ASN A 56 4.11 -4.32 14.70
C ASN A 56 5.66 -4.26 14.58
N ALA A 57 6.24 -3.06 14.68
CA ALA A 57 7.70 -2.90 14.73
C ALA A 57 8.30 -3.51 16.02
N GLU A 58 7.61 -3.38 17.16
CA GLU A 58 7.98 -4.04 18.42
C GLU A 58 7.94 -5.58 18.31
N ALA A 59 6.93 -6.14 17.62
CA ALA A 59 6.85 -7.58 17.34
C ALA A 59 8.00 -8.07 16.45
N LEU A 60 8.28 -7.35 15.34
CA LEU A 60 9.33 -7.72 14.38
C LEU A 60 10.76 -7.50 14.92
N ARG A 61 10.94 -6.71 15.98
CA ARG A 61 12.25 -6.50 16.62
C ARG A 61 12.81 -7.79 17.23
N PHE A 62 11.95 -8.66 17.74
CA PHE A 62 12.35 -9.97 18.26
C PHE A 62 12.45 -10.97 17.11
N ASN A 63 13.58 -11.68 17.02
CA ASN A 63 13.85 -12.64 15.93
C ASN A 63 13.66 -12.04 14.51
N PHE A 64 14.12 -10.80 14.30
CA PHE A 64 13.99 -10.07 13.03
C PHE A 64 14.41 -10.93 11.82
N GLU A 65 15.59 -11.54 11.86
CA GLU A 65 16.06 -12.42 10.78
C GLU A 65 15.16 -13.65 10.58
N GLY A 66 14.56 -14.20 11.62
CA GLY A 66 13.57 -15.27 11.50
C GLY A 66 12.30 -14.84 10.73
N TYR A 67 11.93 -13.57 10.78
CA TYR A 67 10.82 -13.01 10.01
C TYR A 67 11.20 -12.44 8.64
N THR A 68 12.46 -12.05 8.42
CA THR A 68 12.87 -11.30 7.21
C THR A 68 13.95 -11.95 6.34
N SER A 69 14.59 -13.02 6.80
CA SER A 69 15.57 -13.82 6.02
C SER A 69 14.92 -15.07 5.41
N GLU A 70 15.71 -15.93 4.76
CA GLU A 70 15.23 -17.05 3.93
C GLU A 70 14.66 -18.27 4.72
N VAL A 71 14.09 -18.04 5.90
CA VAL A 71 13.25 -19.05 6.58
C VAL A 71 11.87 -19.04 5.91
N ARG A 72 11.77 -19.72 4.76
CA ARG A 72 10.55 -19.84 3.95
C ARG A 72 9.34 -20.22 4.80
N TYR A 73 8.45 -19.26 5.04
CA TYR A 73 6.99 -19.39 5.17
C TYR A 73 6.44 -20.68 5.84
N THR A 74 7.12 -21.19 6.87
CA THR A 74 6.58 -22.27 7.69
C THR A 74 5.65 -21.64 8.72
N ASP A 75 4.47 -22.23 8.91
CA ASP A 75 3.50 -21.81 9.94
C ASP A 75 4.19 -21.62 11.30
N ARG A 76 5.21 -22.44 11.59
CA ARG A 76 6.11 -22.40 12.75
C ARG A 76 6.69 -21.02 13.10
N VAL A 77 7.06 -20.19 12.12
CA VAL A 77 7.60 -18.83 12.40
C VAL A 77 6.50 -17.89 12.90
N LEU A 78 5.30 -17.96 12.30
CA LEU A 78 4.15 -17.16 12.71
C LEU A 78 3.42 -17.73 13.94
N ARG A 79 3.57 -19.05 14.20
CA ARG A 79 3.18 -19.74 15.43
C ARG A 79 4.11 -19.47 16.60
N PHE A 80 5.36 -19.07 16.36
CA PHE A 80 6.35 -18.92 17.43
C PHE A 80 5.84 -18.02 18.58
N PRO A 81 5.25 -16.82 18.34
CA PRO A 81 4.65 -16.02 19.41
C PRO A 81 3.48 -16.70 20.13
N ALA A 82 2.70 -17.53 19.44
CA ALA A 82 1.58 -18.25 20.06
C ALA A 82 2.04 -19.28 21.10
N LEU A 83 3.26 -19.81 20.99
CA LEU A 83 3.87 -20.66 22.02
C LEU A 83 4.14 -19.93 23.34
N PHE A 84 4.23 -18.60 23.31
CA PHE A 84 4.47 -17.75 24.49
C PHE A 84 3.22 -16.94 24.88
N GLY A 85 2.09 -17.17 24.21
CA GLY A 85 0.80 -16.57 24.54
C GLY A 85 0.07 -17.29 25.67
N LYS A 86 -1.13 -16.80 25.98
CA LYS A 86 -2.02 -17.44 26.96
C LYS A 86 -2.38 -18.86 26.49
N ASN A 87 -2.23 -19.85 27.37
CA ASN A 87 -2.34 -21.28 27.08
C ASN A 87 -1.23 -21.84 26.16
N GLY A 88 -0.07 -21.18 26.11
CA GLY A 88 1.13 -21.65 25.41
C GLY A 88 1.96 -22.67 26.20
N MET A 89 3.27 -22.67 25.96
CA MET A 89 4.26 -23.56 26.57
C MET A 89 4.59 -23.18 28.03
N LEU A 90 4.24 -21.97 28.46
CA LEU A 90 4.55 -21.42 29.79
C LEU A 90 3.26 -21.19 30.59
N SER A 91 3.36 -21.25 31.92
CA SER A 91 2.24 -20.99 32.83
C SER A 91 1.73 -19.55 32.78
N GLU A 92 2.62 -18.60 32.47
CA GLU A 92 2.33 -17.18 32.29
C GLU A 92 2.76 -16.73 30.88
N PRO A 93 2.00 -15.84 30.22
CA PRO A 93 2.32 -15.35 28.89
C PRO A 93 3.49 -14.36 28.91
N VAL A 94 4.34 -14.39 27.89
CA VAL A 94 5.49 -13.48 27.76
C VAL A 94 5.09 -12.26 26.95
N GLU A 95 4.65 -11.19 27.62
CA GLU A 95 4.09 -9.98 26.99
C GLU A 95 5.02 -9.25 26.00
N THR A 96 6.33 -9.50 26.08
CA THR A 96 7.33 -8.95 25.16
C THR A 96 7.35 -9.66 23.80
N ILE A 97 6.92 -10.92 23.73
CA ILE A 97 6.87 -11.70 22.49
C ILE A 97 5.48 -11.51 21.86
N ARG A 98 5.42 -10.69 20.81
CA ARG A 98 4.16 -10.33 20.12
C ARG A 98 4.12 -10.90 18.71
N SER A 99 2.92 -11.21 18.22
CA SER A 99 2.70 -11.57 16.82
C SER A 99 2.77 -10.33 15.92
N PRO A 100 3.56 -10.35 14.83
CA PRO A 100 3.47 -9.32 13.81
C PRO A 100 2.13 -9.41 13.07
N ASN A 101 1.74 -8.31 12.44
CA ASN A 101 0.60 -8.21 11.53
C ASN A 101 1.11 -7.88 10.11
N PRO A 102 1.40 -8.89 9.27
CA PRO A 102 1.86 -8.67 7.89
C PRO A 102 0.80 -7.98 7.03
N SER A 103 -0.48 -8.26 7.26
CA SER A 103 -1.60 -7.67 6.52
C SER A 103 -1.64 -6.14 6.67
N LEU A 104 -1.32 -5.61 7.86
CA LEU A 104 -1.20 -4.17 8.08
C LEU A 104 -0.11 -3.55 7.19
N LEU A 105 1.08 -4.17 7.11
CA LEU A 105 2.16 -3.68 6.25
C LEU A 105 1.76 -3.74 4.78
N TYR A 106 1.23 -4.89 4.35
CA TYR A 106 0.70 -5.08 2.99
C TYR A 106 -0.28 -3.97 2.61
N SER A 107 -1.36 -3.77 3.38
CA SER A 107 -2.39 -2.76 3.10
C SER A 107 -1.80 -1.34 3.05
N THR A 108 -0.93 -0.98 4.00
CA THR A 108 -0.28 0.35 3.98
C THR A 108 0.60 0.57 2.76
N VAL A 109 1.32 -0.46 2.30
CA VAL A 109 2.25 -0.36 1.18
C VAL A 109 1.52 -0.40 -0.17
N THR A 110 0.47 -1.21 -0.33
CA THR A 110 -0.18 -1.41 -1.63
C THR A 110 -1.46 -0.61 -1.84
N GLY A 111 -2.07 -0.08 -0.77
CA GLY A 111 -3.36 0.59 -0.82
C GLY A 111 -4.58 -0.33 -0.68
N ASP A 112 -4.38 -1.65 -0.60
CA ASP A 112 -5.47 -2.63 -0.49
C ASP A 112 -6.23 -2.48 0.84
N PRO A 113 -7.54 -2.24 0.83
CA PRO A 113 -8.33 -2.05 2.04
C PRO A 113 -8.57 -3.33 2.87
N GLY A 114 -8.20 -4.51 2.34
CA GLY A 114 -8.31 -5.80 3.02
C GLY A 114 -7.02 -6.60 3.03
N SER A 115 -7.12 -7.90 3.30
CA SER A 115 -5.97 -8.81 3.25
C SER A 115 -5.65 -9.27 1.82
N ALA A 116 -4.42 -9.77 1.63
CA ALA A 116 -3.94 -10.30 0.37
C ALA A 116 -4.57 -11.66 0.01
N ASP A 117 -5.06 -12.39 1.01
CA ASP A 117 -5.48 -13.80 0.90
C ASP A 117 -6.74 -14.00 0.05
N TYR A 118 -7.51 -12.93 -0.17
CA TYR A 118 -8.75 -12.96 -0.94
C TYR A 118 -8.94 -11.68 -1.75
N PHE A 119 -9.01 -11.82 -3.08
CA PHE A 119 -9.25 -10.76 -4.06
C PHE A 119 -8.39 -9.48 -3.83
N PRO A 120 -7.06 -9.54 -4.03
CA PRO A 120 -6.17 -8.42 -3.74
C PRO A 120 -6.49 -7.19 -4.60
N LEU A 121 -6.76 -6.05 -3.96
CA LEU A 121 -7.06 -4.76 -4.60
C LEU A 121 -5.91 -3.76 -4.36
N ASN A 122 -4.72 -4.15 -4.81
CA ASN A 122 -3.55 -3.28 -4.78
C ASN A 122 -3.79 -2.07 -5.68
N ALA A 123 -3.75 -0.87 -5.11
CA ALA A 123 -3.74 0.37 -5.88
C ALA A 123 -2.44 0.54 -6.66
N VAL A 124 -1.33 0.11 -6.05
CA VAL A 124 0.03 0.27 -6.56
C VAL A 124 0.88 -0.98 -6.35
N ARG A 125 1.81 -1.22 -7.27
CA ARG A 125 2.98 -2.09 -7.08
C ARG A 125 4.25 -1.27 -7.19
N TRP A 126 5.04 -1.22 -6.12
CA TRP A 126 6.36 -0.62 -6.14
C TRP A 126 7.36 -1.56 -6.83
N LEU A 127 8.08 -1.03 -7.81
CA LEU A 127 9.13 -1.73 -8.56
C LEU A 127 10.51 -1.21 -8.08
N THR A 128 10.82 -1.50 -6.82
CA THR A 128 12.05 -1.09 -6.15
C THR A 128 12.48 -2.15 -5.12
N PRO A 129 13.76 -2.29 -4.76
CA PRO A 129 14.17 -3.18 -3.66
C PRO A 129 13.50 -2.79 -2.33
N PRO A 130 13.05 -3.76 -1.51
CA PRO A 130 12.26 -3.48 -0.30
C PRO A 130 13.09 -2.93 0.89
N ARG A 131 14.42 -2.84 0.76
CA ARG A 131 15.30 -2.36 1.84
C ARG A 131 15.36 -0.83 1.89
N ASN A 132 15.44 -0.29 3.10
CA ASN A 132 15.61 1.14 3.38
C ASN A 132 14.50 2.04 2.80
N ILE A 133 13.27 1.53 2.65
CA ILE A 133 12.09 2.30 2.23
C ILE A 133 10.92 2.16 3.20
N ALA A 134 10.09 3.19 3.34
CA ALA A 134 8.71 3.07 3.81
C ALA A 134 7.77 3.66 2.75
N ALA A 135 6.58 3.07 2.65
CA ALA A 135 5.49 3.55 1.80
C ALA A 135 4.17 3.44 2.57
N LEU A 136 3.35 4.49 2.51
CA LEU A 136 2.00 4.56 3.05
C LEU A 136 1.08 5.14 1.99
N VAL A 137 0.25 4.30 1.36
CA VAL A 137 -0.81 4.76 0.46
C VAL A 137 -1.90 5.44 1.30
N THR A 138 -2.15 6.70 1.00
CA THR A 138 -3.11 7.55 1.70
C THR A 138 -4.39 7.76 0.88
N GLU A 139 -4.30 7.71 -0.45
CA GLU A 139 -5.47 7.73 -1.33
C GLU A 139 -5.33 6.79 -2.53
N SER A 140 -6.44 6.20 -2.98
CA SER A 140 -6.54 5.30 -4.12
C SER A 140 -7.99 5.19 -4.61
N THR A 141 -8.38 6.05 -5.53
CA THR A 141 -9.65 6.00 -6.27
C THR A 141 -9.35 5.63 -7.73
N SER A 142 -10.37 5.63 -8.61
CA SER A 142 -10.14 5.40 -10.04
C SER A 142 -9.57 6.62 -10.79
N SER A 143 -9.52 7.79 -10.15
CA SER A 143 -8.99 9.04 -10.75
C SER A 143 -7.87 9.69 -9.93
N GLN A 144 -7.59 9.21 -8.71
CA GLN A 144 -6.52 9.72 -7.85
C GLN A 144 -5.76 8.60 -7.14
N PHE A 145 -4.46 8.82 -6.95
CA PHE A 145 -3.62 8.03 -6.07
C PHE A 145 -2.68 8.95 -5.29
N THR A 146 -2.55 8.73 -3.98
CA THR A 146 -1.58 9.44 -3.13
C THR A 146 -0.85 8.45 -2.24
N ALA A 147 0.46 8.60 -2.11
CA ALA A 147 1.28 7.87 -1.15
C ALA A 147 2.36 8.74 -0.52
N GLU A 148 2.57 8.56 0.78
CA GLU A 148 3.73 9.03 1.50
C GLU A 148 4.87 8.01 1.37
N LEU A 149 6.07 8.49 1.01
CA LEU A 149 7.24 7.69 0.72
C LEU A 149 8.44 8.23 1.50
N PHE A 150 9.21 7.35 2.15
CA PHE A 150 10.42 7.72 2.87
C PHE A 150 11.60 6.86 2.43
N ASN A 151 12.72 7.50 2.10
CA ASN A 151 14.00 6.83 1.82
C ASN A 151 14.93 6.92 3.04
N PHE A 152 15.21 5.79 3.69
CA PHE A 152 16.14 5.71 4.82
C PHE A 152 17.62 5.70 4.40
N GLY A 153 17.91 5.49 3.12
CA GLY A 153 19.28 5.49 2.57
C GLY A 153 19.94 6.88 2.60
N GLU A 154 21.26 6.88 2.49
CA GLU A 154 22.08 8.09 2.44
C GLU A 154 22.17 8.70 1.04
N GLU A 155 21.91 7.89 0.02
CA GLU A 155 21.85 8.28 -1.39
C GLU A 155 20.42 8.44 -1.89
N LYS A 156 20.26 9.08 -3.05
CA LYS A 156 18.98 9.08 -3.77
C LYS A 156 18.59 7.66 -4.16
N ARG A 157 17.30 7.33 -4.05
CA ARG A 157 16.75 6.07 -4.56
C ARG A 157 16.00 6.29 -5.87
N SER A 158 16.39 5.58 -6.92
CA SER A 158 15.55 5.40 -8.11
C SER A 158 14.35 4.50 -7.78
N MET A 159 13.17 4.95 -8.18
CA MET A 159 11.88 4.32 -7.92
C MET A 159 11.13 4.08 -9.22
N SER A 160 10.28 3.06 -9.20
CA SER A 160 9.23 2.90 -10.20
C SER A 160 7.98 2.34 -9.52
N ALA A 161 6.81 2.64 -10.09
CA ALA A 161 5.52 2.19 -9.59
C ALA A 161 4.61 1.80 -10.78
N GLU A 162 3.81 0.76 -10.61
CA GLU A 162 2.67 0.45 -11.48
C GLU A 162 1.36 0.74 -10.74
N PHE A 163 0.44 1.47 -11.37
CA PHE A 163 -0.89 1.71 -10.83
C PHE A 163 -1.91 0.77 -11.49
N TYR A 164 -2.84 0.23 -10.70
CA TYR A 164 -3.80 -0.79 -11.17
C TYR A 164 -5.27 -0.38 -11.08
N LEU A 165 -5.61 0.65 -10.30
CA LEU A 165 -7.00 1.09 -10.10
C LEU A 165 -7.37 2.34 -10.90
N LEU A 166 -6.41 3.01 -11.54
CA LEU A 166 -6.66 4.23 -12.32
C LEU A 166 -7.35 3.91 -13.66
N ASP A 167 -8.42 4.66 -13.97
CA ASP A 167 -9.13 4.59 -15.24
C ASP A 167 -8.28 5.15 -16.40
N PRO A 168 -8.52 4.72 -17.67
CA PRO A 168 -7.89 5.34 -18.84
C PRO A 168 -8.17 6.84 -18.90
N GLY A 169 -7.12 7.65 -19.11
CA GLY A 169 -7.23 9.11 -18.99
C GLY A 169 -5.89 9.85 -19.01
N LYS A 170 -5.95 11.17 -18.86
CA LYS A 170 -4.77 12.05 -18.73
C LYS A 170 -4.53 12.35 -17.26
N TYR A 171 -3.31 12.15 -16.80
CA TYR A 171 -2.95 12.31 -15.39
C TYR A 171 -1.75 13.23 -15.20
N THR A 172 -1.78 13.97 -14.10
CA THR A 172 -0.65 14.75 -13.59
C THR A 172 0.02 13.97 -12.46
N LEU A 173 1.32 13.68 -12.60
CA LEU A 173 2.16 13.18 -11.50
C LEU A 173 2.80 14.37 -10.78
N THR A 174 3.00 14.28 -9.47
CA THR A 174 3.72 15.28 -8.69
C THR A 174 4.41 14.62 -7.51
N ILE A 175 5.66 15.03 -7.24
CA ILE A 175 6.40 14.64 -6.04
C ILE A 175 6.85 15.89 -5.30
N ALA A 176 6.48 15.97 -4.02
CA ALA A 176 6.83 17.08 -3.12
C ALA A 176 7.45 16.54 -1.84
N ALA A 177 8.39 17.28 -1.24
CA ALA A 177 8.78 17.01 0.16
C ALA A 177 7.97 17.89 1.10
N GLY A 178 7.68 17.31 2.27
CA GLY A 178 6.95 17.99 3.31
C GLY A 178 6.18 16.99 4.15
N LYS A 179 5.67 17.48 5.28
CA LYS A 179 4.57 16.81 5.97
C LYS A 179 3.31 17.02 5.15
N ALA A 180 2.37 16.07 5.19
CA ALA A 180 1.01 16.34 4.74
C ALA A 180 0.48 17.60 5.46
N ARG A 181 0.01 18.58 4.69
CA ARG A 181 -0.19 20.01 5.04
C ARG A 181 1.11 20.81 5.25
N GLY A 182 1.48 21.59 4.23
CA GLY A 182 2.64 22.49 4.21
C GLY A 182 3.56 22.18 3.04
N GLN A 183 3.18 22.59 1.83
CA GLN A 183 3.88 22.21 0.60
C GLN A 183 5.24 22.92 0.44
N LYS A 184 6.28 22.16 0.11
CA LYS A 184 7.38 22.65 -0.75
C LYS A 184 7.62 21.62 -1.86
N LEU A 185 7.17 21.96 -3.07
CA LEU A 185 7.25 21.11 -4.26
C LEU A 185 8.71 20.68 -4.54
N LEU A 186 8.94 19.47 -5.09
CA LEU A 186 10.30 18.98 -5.32
C LEU A 186 10.66 18.54 -6.75
N ALA A 187 9.78 17.95 -7.58
CA ALA A 187 10.21 17.40 -8.88
C ALA A 187 9.13 17.12 -9.96
N ARG A 188 9.55 17.27 -11.25
CA ARG A 188 9.01 16.70 -12.51
C ARG A 188 10.06 15.84 -13.22
N GLN A 189 9.65 14.82 -13.99
CA GLN A 189 10.40 14.32 -15.16
C GLN A 189 9.46 13.69 -16.21
N SER A 190 9.37 14.31 -17.39
CA SER A 190 8.71 13.73 -18.58
C SER A 190 9.73 13.30 -19.64
N GLY A 191 9.57 12.09 -20.17
CA GLY A 191 10.31 11.58 -21.32
C GLY A 191 9.96 10.11 -21.62
N PRO A 192 9.91 9.68 -22.89
CA PRO A 192 9.70 8.27 -23.22
C PRO A 192 10.87 7.43 -22.71
N ALA A 193 10.62 6.17 -22.37
CA ALA A 193 11.51 5.30 -21.60
C ALA A 193 12.97 5.23 -22.11
N ARG A 194 13.82 6.18 -21.68
CA ARG A 194 15.27 6.14 -21.83
C ARG A 194 15.95 6.88 -20.69
N ARG A 195 16.97 6.23 -20.13
CA ARG A 195 17.72 6.59 -18.94
C ARG A 195 18.73 7.71 -19.24
N LEU A 196 18.59 8.90 -18.64
CA LEU A 196 19.66 9.91 -18.55
C LEU A 196 19.59 10.65 -17.21
N ALA A 197 20.76 11.07 -16.73
CA ALA A 197 20.94 11.77 -15.46
C ALA A 197 21.04 13.29 -15.65
N GLY A 198 20.52 14.06 -14.69
CA GLY A 198 20.71 15.52 -14.61
C GLY A 198 19.42 16.31 -14.34
N SER A 199 19.49 17.24 -13.36
CA SER A 199 18.64 18.41 -13.04
C SER A 199 17.12 18.47 -13.36
N LEU A 200 16.37 19.10 -12.46
CA LEU A 200 14.90 19.12 -12.36
C LEU A 200 14.20 20.31 -13.07
N PRO A 201 13.13 20.06 -13.86
CA PRO A 201 12.05 21.00 -14.16
C PRO A 201 10.74 20.64 -13.39
N ASP A 202 9.53 21.10 -13.82
CA ASP A 202 8.37 21.28 -12.91
C ASP A 202 6.92 20.94 -13.42
N ARG A 203 6.03 20.40 -12.54
CA ARG A 203 4.68 19.75 -12.75
C ARG A 203 4.70 18.44 -13.56
N ASP A 204 3.62 17.73 -13.94
CA ASP A 204 3.76 16.63 -14.96
C ASP A 204 2.55 16.24 -15.84
N GLU A 205 2.79 15.49 -16.95
CA GLU A 205 1.73 14.87 -17.81
C GLU A 205 2.11 13.48 -18.36
N PHE A 206 1.30 12.47 -18.02
CA PHE A 206 1.32 11.16 -18.68
C PHE A 206 -0.09 10.75 -19.13
N VAL A 207 -0.18 9.93 -20.18
CA VAL A 207 -1.45 9.46 -20.74
C VAL A 207 -1.58 7.96 -20.53
N VAL A 208 -2.65 7.55 -19.86
CA VAL A 208 -3.06 6.14 -19.75
C VAL A 208 -3.85 5.82 -21.01
N GLN A 209 -3.17 5.25 -22.00
CA GLN A 209 -3.77 4.85 -23.27
C GLN A 209 -4.57 3.55 -23.11
N ASP A 210 -5.71 3.47 -23.78
CA ASP A 210 -6.34 2.19 -24.07
C ASP A 210 -5.61 1.52 -25.25
N ARG A 211 -5.37 0.22 -25.15
CA ARG A 211 -4.70 -0.59 -26.19
C ARG A 211 -5.52 -1.83 -26.46
N SER A 212 -6.51 -1.67 -27.32
CA SER A 212 -7.45 -2.70 -27.73
C SER A 212 -7.28 -3.01 -29.23
N PRO A 213 -6.70 -4.17 -29.60
CA PRO A 213 -6.77 -4.69 -30.96
C PRO A 213 -7.96 -5.65 -31.08
N TRP A 214 -9.15 -5.11 -31.34
CA TRP A 214 -10.35 -5.90 -31.64
C TRP A 214 -10.87 -5.61 -33.06
N ASP A 215 -10.16 -6.15 -34.05
CA ASP A 215 -10.76 -6.54 -35.32
C ASP A 215 -10.93 -8.07 -35.33
N SER A 216 -12.17 -8.51 -35.54
CA SER A 216 -12.66 -9.89 -35.76
C SER A 216 -11.74 -11.11 -35.47
N ALA A 217 -12.01 -11.84 -34.38
CA ALA A 217 -12.22 -13.32 -34.37
C ALA A 217 -12.21 -13.90 -32.94
N ILE A 218 -13.05 -14.92 -32.70
CA ILE A 218 -13.26 -15.51 -31.37
C ILE A 218 -12.05 -16.34 -30.89
N ARG A 219 -11.34 -15.87 -29.85
CA ARG A 219 -10.58 -16.73 -28.89
C ARG A 219 -10.68 -16.18 -27.45
N ARG A 220 -10.46 -17.08 -26.48
CA ARG A 220 -10.64 -16.91 -25.02
C ARG A 220 -9.62 -15.93 -24.39
N PRO A 221 -9.83 -15.43 -23.15
CA PRO A 221 -9.42 -14.07 -22.78
C PRO A 221 -7.93 -13.91 -22.55
N GLN A 222 -7.33 -13.00 -23.31
CA GLN A 222 -6.01 -12.45 -23.03
C GLN A 222 -6.17 -11.26 -22.07
N VAL A 223 -5.77 -11.44 -20.82
CA VAL A 223 -5.90 -10.42 -19.77
C VAL A 223 -4.74 -9.42 -19.88
N ASP A 224 -4.86 -8.48 -20.83
CA ASP A 224 -3.98 -7.31 -20.90
C ASP A 224 -4.50 -6.23 -19.94
N LEU A 225 -3.94 -6.21 -18.73
CA LEU A 225 -4.32 -5.24 -17.70
C LEU A 225 -3.55 -3.94 -17.92
N ARG A 226 -4.34 -2.88 -18.20
CA ARG A 226 -4.00 -1.45 -18.12
C ARG A 226 -2.97 -1.18 -17.00
N ARG A 227 -1.70 -0.96 -17.36
CA ARG A 227 -0.61 -0.73 -16.40
C ARG A 227 0.18 0.52 -16.74
N THR A 228 -0.15 1.61 -16.07
CA THR A 228 0.68 2.81 -16.06
C THR A 228 1.90 2.56 -15.19
N ARG A 229 3.08 2.52 -15.81
CA ARG A 229 4.35 2.51 -15.09
C ARG A 229 4.96 3.91 -15.09
N VAL A 230 5.32 4.40 -13.90
CA VAL A 230 6.05 5.67 -13.72
C VAL A 230 7.43 5.42 -13.13
N PHE A 231 8.34 6.37 -13.30
CA PHE A 231 9.71 6.36 -12.78
C PHE A 231 10.00 7.69 -12.10
N PHE A 232 10.72 7.68 -10.98
CA PHE A 232 11.05 8.88 -10.21
C PHE A 232 12.24 8.65 -9.27
N GLU A 233 12.73 9.70 -8.61
CA GLU A 233 13.74 9.59 -7.55
C GLU A 233 13.21 10.07 -6.20
N LEU A 234 13.62 9.40 -5.12
CA LEU A 234 13.42 9.88 -3.75
C LEU A 234 14.75 10.38 -3.16
N PRO A 235 14.83 11.65 -2.70
CA PRO A 235 16.00 12.14 -1.99
C PRO A 235 16.24 11.36 -0.68
N PRO A 236 17.50 11.27 -0.23
CA PRO A 236 17.84 10.58 1.02
C PRO A 236 17.22 11.26 2.24
N ARG A 237 16.83 10.44 3.22
CA ARG A 237 16.35 10.84 4.56
C ARG A 237 15.23 11.90 4.55
N LYS A 238 14.35 11.87 3.55
CA LYS A 238 13.23 12.81 3.39
C LYS A 238 11.90 12.10 3.15
N LEU A 239 10.86 12.62 3.78
CA LEU A 239 9.46 12.30 3.50
C LEU A 239 9.05 13.02 2.21
N CYS A 240 8.53 12.26 1.27
CA CYS A 240 7.97 12.77 0.02
C CYS A 240 6.53 12.29 -0.13
N VAL A 241 5.68 13.13 -0.71
CA VAL A 241 4.32 12.76 -1.12
C VAL A 241 4.33 12.59 -2.64
N LEU A 242 4.02 11.39 -3.11
CA LEU A 242 3.68 11.10 -4.50
C LEU A 242 2.17 11.30 -4.66
N HIS A 243 1.78 12.17 -5.58
CA HIS A 243 0.39 12.45 -5.93
C HIS A 243 0.20 12.22 -7.44
N VAL A 244 -0.88 11.53 -7.79
CA VAL A 244 -1.31 11.26 -9.16
C VAL A 244 -2.78 11.61 -9.25
N CYS A 245 -3.16 12.47 -10.20
CA CYS A 245 -4.54 12.94 -10.34
C CYS A 245 -4.93 13.05 -11.81
N GLY A 246 -6.11 12.54 -12.15
CA GLY A 246 -6.74 12.71 -13.44
C GLY A 246 -7.11 14.18 -13.70
N ARG A 247 -7.37 14.50 -14.97
CA ARG A 247 -7.99 15.75 -15.42
C ARG A 247 -9.47 15.56 -15.70
#